data_AF-A0A5S9MJY6-F1
#
_entry.id   AF-A0A5S9MJY6-F1
#
_cell.length_a   1.000
_cell.length_b   1.000
_cell.length_c   1.000
_cell.angle_alpha   90.00
_cell.angle_beta   90.00
_cell.angle_gamma   90.00
#
_symmetry.space_group_name_H-M   'P 1'
#
loop_
_entity.id
_entity.type
_entity.pdbx_description
1 polymer ?
#
loop_
_entity_poly.entity_id
_entity_poly.type
_entity_poly.pdbx_seq_one_letter_code
_entity_poly.pdbx_strand_id
1 'polypeptide(L)'
;MWDIISKKTTAQKALPFGTVLTLAATGSEMNPDSVITNWETNEKYVWGSSVTHPAFSILDPEHTYSVPENQTVYGMVDMMSHVFEQYFHNVKNTPLQDRMCFAVLQTVIETAPKLLEDLQNYEHRETILYAGTIALNGTLQWVTLATGRPIRLSMLYRLSMTFRMQAGLLSSSQTGCATRSIIM
;
A
#
# COMPACT_ATOMS: atom_id res chain seq x y z
N MET A 1 17.78 -4.89 -14.88
CA MET A 1 16.64 -4.68 -13.96
C MET A 1 17.12 -4.21 -12.58
N TRP A 2 18.03 -4.93 -11.91
CA TRP A 2 18.53 -4.55 -10.58
C TRP A 2 19.18 -3.16 -10.50
N ASP A 3 19.82 -2.67 -11.57
CA ASP A 3 20.38 -1.31 -11.59
C ASP A 3 19.31 -0.20 -11.50
N ILE A 4 18.10 -0.46 -11.99
CA ILE A 4 16.95 0.46 -11.83
C ILE A 4 16.47 0.42 -10.38
N ILE A 5 16.32 -0.79 -9.83
CA ILE A 5 15.82 -1.02 -8.47
C ILE A 5 16.79 -0.43 -7.43
N SER A 6 18.09 -0.62 -7.63
CA SER A 6 19.17 -0.06 -6.80
C SER A 6 19.49 1.41 -7.09
N LYS A 7 18.66 2.09 -7.90
CA LYS A 7 18.75 3.53 -8.21
C LYS A 7 20.06 3.96 -8.88
N LYS A 8 20.78 3.04 -9.52
CA LYS A 8 21.96 3.35 -10.35
C LYS A 8 21.56 3.94 -11.70
N THR A 9 20.35 3.63 -12.16
CA THR A 9 19.78 4.20 -13.39
C THR A 9 18.28 4.43 -13.23
N THR A 10 17.71 5.34 -14.02
CA THR A 10 16.29 5.71 -13.96
C THR A 10 15.54 5.11 -15.15
N ALA A 11 14.42 4.43 -14.88
CA ALA A 11 13.55 3.92 -15.93
C ALA A 11 12.88 5.07 -16.71
N GLN A 12 13.13 5.12 -18.02
CA GLN A 12 12.58 6.14 -18.93
C GLN A 12 11.31 5.69 -19.67
N LYS A 13 11.10 4.37 -19.79
CA LYS A 13 9.94 3.74 -20.42
C LYS A 13 9.66 2.41 -19.74
N ALA A 14 8.39 2.00 -19.71
CA ALA A 14 7.96 0.66 -19.33
C ALA A 14 6.88 0.18 -20.30
N LEU A 15 6.69 -1.14 -20.36
CA LEU A 15 5.55 -1.72 -21.07
C LEU A 15 4.26 -1.34 -20.33
N PRO A 16 3.22 -0.80 -21.01
CA PRO A 16 1.93 -0.56 -20.39
C PRO A 16 1.34 -1.86 -19.85
N PHE A 17 0.77 -1.81 -18.67
CA PHE A 17 0.14 -2.97 -18.01
C PHE A 17 -1.08 -2.51 -17.24
N GLY A 18 -2.05 -3.41 -17.06
CA GLY A 18 -3.18 -3.21 -16.16
C GLY A 18 -3.08 -4.10 -14.93
N THR A 19 -3.91 -3.84 -13.92
CA THR A 19 -4.01 -4.72 -12.74
C THR A 19 -5.45 -5.16 -12.48
N VAL A 20 -5.60 -6.33 -11.88
CA VAL A 20 -6.86 -6.83 -11.32
C VAL A 20 -6.59 -7.08 -9.84
N LEU A 21 -7.25 -6.31 -8.98
CA LEU A 21 -6.96 -6.32 -7.54
C LEU A 21 -7.69 -7.49 -6.87
N THR A 22 -6.94 -8.32 -6.15
CA THR A 22 -7.47 -9.48 -5.40
C THR A 22 -7.23 -9.40 -3.89
N LEU A 23 -6.51 -8.37 -3.43
CA LEU A 23 -6.26 -8.10 -2.02
C LEU A 23 -6.19 -6.59 -1.78
N ALA A 24 -7.02 -6.08 -0.87
CA ALA A 24 -6.96 -4.70 -0.41
C ALA A 24 -5.86 -4.53 0.65
N ALA A 25 -4.76 -3.89 0.29
CA ALA A 25 -3.67 -3.57 1.23
C ALA A 25 -2.81 -2.39 0.76
N THR A 26 -2.09 -2.56 -0.35
CA THR A 26 -0.88 -1.76 -0.66
C THR A 26 -1.10 -0.59 -1.62
N GLY A 27 -2.29 -0.44 -2.22
CA GLY A 27 -2.59 0.63 -3.18
C GLY A 27 -1.77 0.63 -4.47
N SER A 28 -0.97 -0.43 -4.70
CA SER A 28 -0.08 -0.54 -5.85
C SER A 28 -0.80 -0.59 -7.21
N GLU A 29 -2.11 -0.81 -7.17
CA GLU A 29 -3.00 -0.68 -8.32
C GLU A 29 -3.20 0.77 -8.78
N MET A 30 -2.83 1.78 -7.98
CA MET A 30 -3.00 3.19 -8.33
C MET A 30 -1.79 4.06 -7.93
N ASN A 31 -0.60 3.46 -7.82
CA ASN A 31 0.64 4.21 -7.57
C ASN A 31 1.82 3.63 -8.38
N PRO A 32 2.96 4.36 -8.49
CA PRO A 32 4.10 3.90 -9.28
C PRO A 32 5.07 3.00 -8.50
N ASP A 33 4.83 2.77 -7.22
CA ASP A 33 5.80 2.22 -6.29
C ASP A 33 5.80 0.68 -6.31
N SER A 34 6.96 0.11 -6.05
CA SER A 34 7.19 -1.33 -6.04
C SER A 34 8.30 -1.66 -5.05
N VAL A 35 8.15 -2.80 -4.38
CA VAL A 35 9.12 -3.33 -3.44
C VAL A 35 9.63 -4.65 -3.99
N ILE A 36 10.94 -4.75 -4.24
CA ILE A 36 11.56 -5.95 -4.81
C ILE A 36 12.66 -6.43 -3.88
N THR A 37 12.67 -7.74 -3.64
CA THR A 37 13.67 -8.44 -2.84
C THR A 37 14.57 -9.25 -3.78
N ASN A 38 15.89 -9.07 -3.68
CA ASN A 38 16.87 -9.97 -4.25
C ASN A 38 17.26 -11.01 -3.20
N TRP A 39 16.89 -12.26 -3.43
CA TRP A 39 17.13 -13.36 -2.50
C TRP A 39 18.57 -13.87 -2.51
N GLU A 40 19.32 -13.67 -3.61
CA GLU A 40 20.74 -14.04 -3.69
C GLU A 40 21.59 -13.12 -2.81
N THR A 41 21.28 -11.82 -2.81
CA THR A 41 22.01 -10.80 -2.02
C THR A 41 21.33 -10.46 -0.70
N ASN A 42 20.11 -10.98 -0.45
CA ASN A 42 19.25 -10.62 0.68
C ASN A 42 18.97 -9.10 0.80
N GLU A 43 18.92 -8.40 -0.33
CA GLU A 43 18.64 -6.97 -0.40
C GLU A 43 17.17 -6.72 -0.72
N LYS A 44 16.53 -5.76 -0.03
CA LYS A 44 15.14 -5.35 -0.29
C LYS A 44 15.09 -3.85 -0.53
N TYR A 45 14.57 -3.45 -1.69
CA TYR A 45 14.48 -2.04 -2.08
C TYR A 45 13.06 -1.63 -2.45
N VAL A 46 12.71 -0.40 -2.05
CA VAL A 46 11.56 0.34 -2.55
C VAL A 46 12.02 1.21 -3.72
N TRP A 47 11.34 1.10 -4.86
CA TRP A 47 11.59 1.89 -6.05
C TRP A 47 10.26 2.27 -6.72
N GLY A 48 10.26 3.32 -7.53
CA GLY A 48 9.10 3.76 -8.28
C GLY A 48 9.52 4.70 -9.40
N SER A 49 8.74 4.76 -10.47
CA SER A 49 8.93 5.70 -11.57
C SER A 49 7.58 6.15 -12.13
N SER A 50 7.50 7.37 -12.69
CA SER A 50 6.26 7.83 -13.33
C SER A 50 5.79 6.88 -14.44
N VAL A 51 6.74 6.19 -15.10
CA VAL A 51 6.46 5.23 -16.18
C VAL A 51 5.97 3.87 -15.70
N THR A 52 5.94 3.61 -14.38
CA THR A 52 5.48 2.33 -13.82
C THR A 52 4.07 2.38 -13.24
N HIS A 53 3.33 3.46 -13.48
CA HIS A 53 1.89 3.48 -13.18
C HIS A 53 1.14 2.45 -14.03
N PRO A 54 0.19 1.70 -13.43
CA PRO A 54 -0.79 0.94 -14.18
C PRO A 54 -1.56 1.84 -15.15
N ALA A 55 -1.81 1.34 -16.37
CA ALA A 55 -2.63 2.04 -17.36
C ALA A 55 -4.12 2.01 -16.96
N PHE A 56 -4.55 0.93 -16.30
CA PHE A 56 -5.86 0.78 -15.71
C PHE A 56 -5.79 -0.27 -14.58
N SER A 57 -6.77 -0.22 -13.69
CA SER A 57 -6.91 -1.19 -12.60
C SER A 57 -8.39 -1.55 -12.42
N ILE A 58 -8.67 -2.84 -12.30
CA ILE A 58 -10.02 -3.38 -12.08
C ILE A 58 -10.12 -3.76 -10.61
N LEU A 59 -11.06 -3.14 -9.92
CA LEU A 59 -11.28 -3.26 -8.50
C LEU A 59 -12.69 -3.83 -8.30
N ASP A 60 -12.76 -5.14 -8.05
CA ASP A 60 -14.00 -5.85 -7.73
C ASP A 60 -13.89 -6.41 -6.31
N PRO A 61 -14.73 -5.96 -5.35
CA PRO A 61 -14.73 -6.47 -3.98
C PRO A 61 -14.89 -8.00 -3.89
N GLU A 62 -15.61 -8.63 -4.82
CA GLU A 62 -15.82 -10.08 -4.82
C GLU A 62 -14.51 -10.87 -4.98
N HIS A 63 -13.53 -10.30 -5.68
CA HIS A 63 -12.20 -10.90 -5.84
C HIS A 63 -11.41 -11.00 -4.53
N THR A 64 -11.90 -10.35 -3.47
CA THR A 64 -11.28 -10.37 -2.15
C THR A 64 -11.96 -11.34 -1.17
N TYR A 65 -13.07 -11.98 -1.55
CA TYR A 65 -13.82 -12.87 -0.65
C TYR A 65 -13.05 -14.10 -0.20
N SER A 66 -12.13 -14.60 -1.03
CA SER A 66 -11.28 -15.75 -0.69
C SER A 66 -10.08 -15.39 0.19
N VAL A 67 -9.88 -14.11 0.50
CA VAL A 67 -8.76 -13.67 1.34
C VAL A 67 -9.02 -14.09 2.80
N PRO A 68 -8.09 -14.84 3.44
CA PRO A 68 -8.24 -15.24 4.83
C PRO A 68 -8.37 -14.05 5.78
N GLU A 69 -9.05 -14.25 6.91
CA GLU A 69 -9.25 -13.23 7.94
C GLU A 69 -7.95 -12.53 8.33
N ASN A 70 -6.90 -13.30 8.64
CA ASN A 70 -5.59 -12.77 9.01
C ASN A 70 -5.03 -11.81 7.94
N GLN A 71 -5.10 -12.18 6.66
CA GLN A 71 -4.59 -11.33 5.58
C GLN A 71 -5.45 -10.08 5.38
N THR A 72 -6.77 -10.18 5.61
CA THR A 72 -7.68 -9.03 5.59
C THR A 72 -7.34 -8.05 6.71
N VAL A 73 -7.09 -8.54 7.93
CA VAL A 73 -6.61 -7.71 9.05
C VAL A 73 -5.28 -7.07 8.71
N TYR A 74 -4.36 -7.82 8.11
CA TYR A 74 -3.02 -7.32 7.78
C TYR A 74 -3.10 -6.19 6.76
N GLY A 75 -3.96 -6.32 5.74
CA GLY A 75 -4.22 -5.26 4.78
C GLY A 75 -4.80 -3.99 5.41
N MET A 76 -5.77 -4.13 6.32
CA MET A 76 -6.34 -2.99 7.05
C MET A 76 -5.31 -2.28 7.94
N VAL A 77 -4.47 -3.04 8.64
CA VAL A 77 -3.39 -2.48 9.47
C VAL A 77 -2.32 -1.79 8.62
N ASP A 78 -1.97 -2.35 7.46
CA ASP A 78 -1.01 -1.79 6.52
C ASP A 78 -1.48 -0.43 5.98
N MET A 79 -2.72 -0.36 5.46
CA MET A 79 -3.27 0.91 4.96
C MET A 79 -3.36 1.98 6.07
N MET A 80 -3.80 1.62 7.29
CA MET A 80 -3.84 2.56 8.42
C MET A 80 -2.44 3.06 8.78
N SER A 81 -1.44 2.17 8.78
CA SER A 81 -0.05 2.52 9.05
C SER A 81 0.47 3.54 8.03
N HIS A 82 0.18 3.33 6.75
CA HIS A 82 0.53 4.28 5.69
C HIS A 82 -0.16 5.63 5.86
N VAL A 83 -1.44 5.67 6.22
CA VAL A 83 -2.14 6.94 6.50
C VAL A 83 -1.53 7.68 7.68
N PHE A 84 -1.12 6.96 8.74
CA PHE A 84 -0.41 7.59 9.86
C PHE A 84 0.93 8.20 9.44
N GLU A 85 1.70 7.55 8.58
CA GLU A 85 2.96 8.13 8.08
C GLU A 85 2.72 9.43 7.32
N GLN A 86 1.65 9.49 6.53
CA GLN A 86 1.26 10.66 5.76
C GLN A 86 0.73 11.78 6.65
N TYR A 87 0.06 11.45 7.74
CA TYR A 87 -0.45 12.42 8.72
C TYR A 87 0.68 13.02 9.58
N PHE A 88 1.64 12.20 10.03
CA PHE A 88 2.73 12.65 10.89
C PHE A 88 3.90 13.28 10.11
N HIS A 89 3.66 14.47 9.56
CA HIS A 89 4.67 15.26 8.85
C HIS A 89 4.92 16.66 9.44
N ASN A 90 6.00 17.31 9.03
CA ASN A 90 6.39 18.66 9.49
C ASN A 90 5.92 19.81 8.59
N VAL A 91 4.95 19.56 7.70
CA VAL A 91 4.37 20.59 6.83
C VAL A 91 3.34 21.37 7.65
N LYS A 92 3.39 22.71 7.56
CA LYS A 92 2.41 23.58 8.21
C LYS A 92 1.23 23.82 7.27
N ASN A 93 0.04 24.06 7.83
CA ASN A 93 -1.17 24.43 7.09
C ASN A 93 -1.69 23.33 6.13
N THR A 94 -2.00 22.15 6.67
CA THR A 94 -2.54 21.00 5.93
C THR A 94 -3.96 20.59 6.36
N PRO A 95 -4.88 21.50 6.73
CA PRO A 95 -6.15 21.13 7.36
C PRO A 95 -7.03 20.21 6.49
N LEU A 96 -6.96 20.31 5.16
CA LEU A 96 -7.69 19.42 4.27
C LEU A 96 -7.06 18.03 4.21
N GLN A 97 -5.73 17.94 4.09
CA GLN A 97 -5.02 16.66 4.08
C GLN A 97 -5.25 15.90 5.38
N ASP A 98 -5.11 16.59 6.51
CA ASP A 98 -5.32 16.03 7.85
C ASP A 98 -6.74 15.45 8.00
N ARG A 99 -7.75 16.17 7.49
CA ARG A 99 -9.16 15.71 7.48
C ARG A 99 -9.37 14.50 6.58
N MET A 100 -8.74 14.46 5.40
CA MET A 100 -8.83 13.30 4.51
C MET A 100 -8.16 12.07 5.15
N CYS A 101 -6.99 12.23 5.76
CA CYS A 101 -6.34 11.15 6.51
C CYS A 101 -7.24 10.65 7.64
N PHE A 102 -7.84 11.55 8.42
CA PHE A 102 -8.74 11.17 9.49
C PHE A 102 -10.00 10.46 8.98
N ALA A 103 -10.58 10.93 7.87
CA ALA A 103 -11.75 10.29 7.26
C ALA A 103 -11.44 8.84 6.84
N VAL A 104 -10.30 8.59 6.20
CA VAL A 104 -9.88 7.23 5.83
C VAL A 104 -9.69 6.36 7.07
N LEU A 105 -8.96 6.85 8.07
CA LEU A 105 -8.75 6.10 9.32
C LEU A 105 -10.07 5.77 10.02
N GLN A 106 -10.97 6.74 10.12
CA GLN A 106 -12.28 6.56 10.76
C GLN A 106 -13.12 5.53 10.00
N THR A 107 -13.19 5.62 8.67
CA THR A 107 -13.91 4.65 7.83
C THR A 107 -13.37 3.23 8.02
N VAL A 108 -12.05 3.04 8.08
CA VAL A 108 -11.45 1.72 8.32
C VAL A 108 -11.78 1.23 9.72
N ILE A 109 -11.64 2.06 10.76
CA ILE A 109 -11.94 1.68 12.16
C ILE A 109 -13.41 1.26 12.34
N GLU A 110 -14.34 1.97 11.69
CA GLU A 110 -15.78 1.68 11.78
C GLU A 110 -16.21 0.45 10.97
N THR A 111 -15.50 0.16 9.88
CA THR A 111 -15.85 -0.93 8.95
C THR A 111 -15.14 -2.23 9.30
N ALA A 112 -13.91 -2.18 9.78
CA ALA A 112 -13.10 -3.33 10.12
C ALA A 112 -13.81 -4.37 11.00
N PRO A 113 -14.41 -4.02 12.18
CA PRO A 113 -15.08 -5.03 13.00
C PRO A 113 -16.27 -5.69 12.28
N LYS A 114 -17.03 -4.92 11.49
CA LYS A 114 -18.17 -5.44 10.73
C LYS A 114 -17.73 -6.40 9.62
N LEU A 115 -16.61 -6.10 8.96
CA LEU A 115 -16.02 -6.99 7.97
C LEU A 115 -15.52 -8.30 8.60
N LEU A 116 -15.03 -8.26 9.84
CA LEU A 116 -14.58 -9.46 10.55
C LEU A 116 -15.75 -10.34 11.04
N GLU A 117 -16.95 -9.77 11.21
CA GLU A 117 -18.17 -10.53 11.48
C GLU A 117 -18.68 -11.27 10.23
N ASP A 118 -18.50 -10.68 9.04
CA ASP A 118 -18.84 -11.28 7.75
C ASP A 118 -17.83 -10.91 6.66
N LEU A 119 -16.86 -11.80 6.43
CA LEU A 119 -15.78 -11.61 5.46
C LEU A 119 -16.23 -11.63 3.99
N GLN A 120 -17.47 -12.00 3.71
CA GLN A 120 -18.04 -12.01 2.35
C GLN A 120 -19.03 -10.85 2.14
N ASN A 121 -19.17 -9.96 3.11
CA ASN A 121 -20.01 -8.78 2.96
C ASN A 121 -19.45 -7.85 1.87
N TYR A 122 -20.21 -7.67 0.78
CA TYR A 122 -19.83 -6.84 -0.35
C TYR A 122 -19.53 -5.39 0.06
N GLU A 123 -20.42 -4.74 0.80
CA GLU A 123 -20.32 -3.32 1.17
C GLU A 123 -19.09 -3.05 2.04
N HIS A 124 -18.78 -3.95 2.97
CA HIS A 124 -17.61 -3.83 3.83
C HIS A 124 -16.31 -4.08 3.07
N ARG A 125 -16.29 -5.06 2.15
CA ARG A 125 -15.14 -5.29 1.26
C ARG A 125 -14.92 -4.09 0.33
N GLU A 126 -15.97 -3.56 -0.27
CA GLU A 126 -15.93 -2.37 -1.12
C GLU A 126 -15.35 -1.18 -0.38
N THR A 127 -15.85 -0.93 0.82
CA THR A 127 -15.40 0.20 1.65
C THR A 127 -13.91 0.08 2.01
N ILE A 128 -13.46 -1.10 2.46
CA ILE A 128 -12.05 -1.33 2.80
C ILE A 128 -11.16 -1.29 1.56
N LEU A 129 -11.63 -1.84 0.43
CA LEU A 129 -10.91 -1.83 -0.83
C LEU A 129 -10.67 -0.40 -1.31
N TYR A 130 -11.72 0.41 -1.35
CA TYR A 130 -11.62 1.82 -1.75
C TYR A 130 -10.76 2.64 -0.77
N ALA A 131 -10.91 2.41 0.54
CA ALA A 131 -10.07 3.06 1.55
C ALA A 131 -8.57 2.73 1.34
N GLY A 132 -8.24 1.48 1.02
CA GLY A 132 -6.87 1.06 0.70
C GLY A 132 -6.30 1.79 -0.51
N THR A 133 -7.08 1.93 -1.59
CA THR A 133 -6.65 2.69 -2.77
C THR A 133 -6.39 4.17 -2.45
N ILE A 134 -7.31 4.83 -1.74
CA ILE A 134 -7.14 6.25 -1.36
C ILE A 134 -5.97 6.46 -0.39
N ALA A 135 -5.73 5.50 0.52
CA ALA A 135 -4.63 5.56 1.46
C ALA A 135 -3.26 5.66 0.76
N LEU A 136 -3.10 5.11 -0.44
CA LEU A 136 -1.80 4.87 -1.07
C LEU A 136 -1.66 5.35 -2.52
N ASN A 137 -2.71 5.91 -3.13
CA ASN A 137 -2.64 6.49 -4.48
C ASN A 137 -1.96 7.87 -4.54
N GLY A 138 -1.44 8.35 -3.41
CA GLY A 138 -0.77 9.65 -3.28
C GLY A 138 -1.68 10.80 -2.89
N THR A 139 -3.02 10.71 -2.96
CA THR A 139 -3.96 11.81 -2.62
C THR A 139 -3.69 12.43 -1.26
N LEU A 140 -3.42 11.58 -0.26
CA LEU A 140 -3.14 11.99 1.11
C LEU A 140 -1.73 12.60 1.31
N GLN A 141 -0.93 12.69 0.25
CA GLN A 141 0.45 13.18 0.29
C GLN A 141 0.66 14.47 -0.53
N TRP A 142 -0.36 15.00 -1.20
CA TRP A 142 -0.19 16.06 -2.22
C TRP A 142 0.52 17.32 -1.71
N VAL A 143 0.17 17.81 -0.51
CA VAL A 143 0.81 19.02 0.03
C VAL A 143 2.26 18.73 0.43
N THR A 144 2.52 17.54 0.94
CA THR A 144 3.87 17.10 1.33
C THR A 144 4.78 16.92 0.10
N LEU A 145 4.24 16.32 -0.97
CA LEU A 145 4.93 16.19 -2.26
C LEU A 145 5.18 17.55 -2.92
N ALA A 146 4.18 18.45 -2.91
CA ALA A 146 4.31 19.79 -3.49
C ALA A 146 5.33 20.68 -2.77
N THR A 147 5.55 20.46 -1.47
CA THR A 147 6.53 21.21 -0.67
C THR A 147 7.94 20.60 -0.67
N GLY A 148 8.14 19.47 -1.35
CA GLY A 148 9.42 18.77 -1.43
C GLY A 148 9.94 18.27 -0.08
N ARG A 149 9.07 18.17 0.94
CA ARG A 149 9.45 17.72 2.28
C ARG A 149 9.20 16.22 2.38
N PRO A 150 10.22 15.40 2.71
CA PRO A 150 10.05 13.97 2.75
C PRO A 150 9.14 13.54 3.90
N ILE A 151 8.23 12.61 3.60
CA ILE A 151 7.49 11.82 4.61
C ILE A 151 8.51 10.92 5.31
N ARG A 152 8.46 10.84 6.65
CA ARG A 152 9.35 9.93 7.39
C ARG A 152 8.82 8.48 7.30
N LEU A 153 9.21 7.75 6.26
CA LEU A 153 9.07 6.28 6.20
C LEU A 153 9.85 5.53 7.30
N SER A 154 10.66 6.23 8.11
CA SER A 154 11.39 5.62 9.23
C SER A 154 10.47 5.06 10.32
N MET A 155 9.20 5.48 10.35
CA MET A 155 8.24 5.00 11.34
C MET A 155 7.81 3.57 11.04
N LEU A 156 7.49 3.20 9.79
CA LEU A 156 7.26 1.81 9.40
C LEU A 156 8.47 0.91 9.63
N TYR A 157 9.71 1.38 9.47
CA TYR A 157 10.88 0.53 9.76
C TYR A 157 10.99 0.20 11.26
N ARG A 158 10.66 1.15 12.15
CA ARG A 158 10.64 0.90 13.60
C ARG A 158 9.37 0.19 14.07
N LEU A 159 8.21 0.49 13.49
CA LEU A 159 6.96 -0.18 13.83
C LEU A 159 6.95 -1.60 13.27
N SER A 160 7.46 -1.87 12.07
CA SER A 160 7.58 -3.24 11.53
C SER A 160 8.65 -4.08 12.24
N MET A 161 9.70 -3.46 12.79
CA MET A 161 10.66 -4.15 13.66
C MET A 161 10.10 -4.39 15.09
N THR A 162 9.18 -3.56 15.57
CA THR A 162 8.53 -3.72 16.88
C THR A 162 7.32 -4.67 16.78
N PHE A 163 6.54 -4.60 15.70
CA PHE A 163 5.57 -5.58 15.22
C PHE A 163 6.27 -6.65 14.38
N ARG A 164 7.20 -7.38 15.02
CA ARG A 164 7.90 -8.54 14.45
C ARG A 164 6.98 -9.72 14.03
N MET A 165 5.66 -9.54 13.99
CA MET A 165 4.67 -10.56 13.65
C MET A 165 3.93 -10.35 12.32
N GLN A 166 4.13 -9.29 11.53
CA GLN A 166 3.34 -9.14 10.29
C GLN A 166 4.14 -8.97 9.01
N ALA A 167 5.25 -8.22 8.98
CA ALA A 167 6.03 -8.12 7.74
C ALA A 167 6.76 -9.45 7.39
N GLY A 168 7.16 -10.23 8.40
CA GLY A 168 7.76 -11.56 8.21
C GLY A 168 6.75 -12.67 7.92
N LEU A 169 5.50 -12.52 8.39
CA LEU A 169 4.39 -13.43 8.08
C LEU A 169 3.78 -13.11 6.71
N LEU A 170 3.71 -11.84 6.32
CA LEU A 170 3.47 -11.44 4.93
C LEU A 170 4.61 -11.92 4.04
N SER A 171 5.90 -11.77 4.37
CA SER A 171 6.98 -12.27 3.49
C SER A 171 7.09 -13.80 3.39
N SER A 172 6.69 -14.54 4.43
CA SER A 172 6.68 -16.02 4.42
C SER A 172 5.39 -16.63 3.88
N SER A 173 4.27 -15.89 3.89
CA SER A 173 3.02 -16.24 3.18
C SER A 173 2.90 -15.60 1.79
N GLN A 174 3.80 -14.69 1.43
CA GLN A 174 3.99 -14.12 0.08
C GLN A 174 4.70 -15.08 -0.88
N THR A 175 4.70 -16.38 -0.60
CA THR A 175 4.89 -17.38 -1.65
C THR A 175 3.74 -17.39 -2.67
N GLY A 176 2.68 -16.58 -2.48
CA GLY A 176 1.61 -16.45 -3.48
C GLY A 176 0.67 -15.23 -3.43
N CYS A 177 0.94 -14.17 -2.66
CA CYS A 177 -0.01 -13.05 -2.52
C CYS A 177 0.52 -11.73 -3.11
N ALA A 178 -0.33 -11.06 -3.89
CA ALA A 178 -0.05 -10.02 -4.88
C ALA A 178 0.48 -8.68 -4.32
N THR A 179 1.63 -8.70 -3.67
CA THR A 179 2.59 -7.59 -3.83
C THR A 179 3.26 -7.80 -5.17
N ARG A 180 3.75 -6.75 -5.83
CA ARG A 180 4.40 -6.82 -7.15
C ARG A 180 5.76 -7.53 -7.08
N SER A 181 5.77 -8.80 -6.68
CA SER A 181 6.86 -9.75 -6.75
C SER A 181 6.92 -10.23 -8.18
N ILE A 182 7.47 -9.41 -9.08
CA ILE A 182 8.00 -9.93 -10.34
C ILE A 182 9.17 -10.81 -9.92
N ILE A 183 8.92 -12.12 -9.85
CA ILE A 183 9.98 -13.12 -9.87
C ILE A 183 10.53 -13.06 -11.30
N MET A 184 11.70 -12.44 -11.45
CA MET A 184 12.61 -12.65 -12.57
C MET A 184 13.87 -13.31 -12.02
#